data_AF-A0A3M7PJ16-F1
#
_entry.id   AF-A0A3M7PJ16-F1
#
_cell.length_a   1.000
_cell.length_b   1.000
_cell.length_c   1.000
_cell.angle_alpha   90.00
_cell.angle_beta   90.00
_cell.angle_gamma   90.00
#
_symmetry.space_group_name_H-M   'P 1'
#
loop_
_entity.id
_entity.type
_entity.pdbx_description
1 polymer ?
#
loop_
_entity_poly.entity_id
_entity_poly.type
_entity_poly.pdbx_seq_one_letter_code
_entity_poly.pdbx_strand_id
1 'polypeptide(L)'
;KVEIAHTNCQIITINSTSIVCRTGPLPSSSTKSLVEVYVDQIGNAINEEHFFEYIDLWSSKYTWGGMELPGEGDVVVISENQAVYFDTHTPILKGVLIIGGALIFDDMQDVHLQCEYIIIM
;
A
#
# COMPACT_ATOMS: atom_id res chain seq x y z
N LYS A 1 -22.59 5.03 -4.03
CA LYS A 1 -21.32 4.54 -4.59
C LYS A 1 -20.17 4.96 -3.69
N VAL A 2 -19.09 4.17 -3.65
CA VAL A 2 -17.84 4.53 -2.98
C VAL A 2 -16.73 4.35 -3.98
N GLU A 3 -15.88 5.35 -4.14
CA GLU A 3 -14.76 5.36 -5.09
C GLU A 3 -13.48 5.79 -4.36
N ILE A 4 -12.35 5.21 -4.76
CA ILE A 4 -11.01 5.57 -4.28
C ILE A 4 -10.09 5.58 -5.48
N ALA A 5 -9.41 6.70 -5.75
CA ALA A 5 -8.57 6.87 -6.95
C ALA A 5 -9.32 6.50 -8.24
N HIS A 6 -10.58 6.96 -8.37
CA HIS A 6 -11.49 6.62 -9.48
C HIS A 6 -11.75 5.11 -9.67
N THR A 7 -11.40 4.28 -8.69
CA THR A 7 -11.66 2.84 -8.67
C THR A 7 -12.84 2.54 -7.75
N ASN A 8 -13.79 1.74 -8.24
CA ASN A 8 -14.99 1.37 -7.49
C ASN A 8 -14.62 0.55 -6.23
N CYS A 9 -15.12 0.97 -5.08
CA CYS A 9 -15.13 0.18 -3.85
C CYS A 9 -16.48 -0.53 -3.71
N GLN A 10 -16.50 -1.85 -3.91
CA GLN A 10 -17.70 -2.67 -3.87
C GLN A 10 -18.32 -2.64 -2.48
N ILE A 11 -19.48 -1.98 -2.33
CA ILE A 11 -20.20 -1.89 -1.06
C ILE A 11 -20.67 -3.30 -0.64
N ILE A 12 -20.33 -3.68 0.59
CA ILE A 12 -20.74 -4.93 1.23
C ILE A 12 -21.93 -4.68 2.15
N THR A 13 -21.83 -3.67 3.03
CA THR A 13 -22.93 -3.25 3.91
C THR A 13 -22.98 -1.73 4.05
N ILE A 14 -24.19 -1.22 4.29
CA ILE A 14 -24.44 0.20 4.57
C ILE A 14 -25.54 0.30 5.62
N ASN A 15 -25.34 1.18 6.59
CA ASN A 15 -26.36 1.62 7.53
C ASN A 15 -26.25 3.14 7.74
N SER A 16 -26.95 3.69 8.73
CA SER A 16 -26.97 5.14 8.99
C SER A 16 -25.65 5.74 9.47
N THR A 17 -24.70 4.91 9.95
CA THR A 17 -23.43 5.38 10.53
C THR A 17 -22.18 4.74 9.93
N SER A 18 -22.31 3.63 9.19
CA SER A 18 -21.16 2.96 8.58
C SER A 18 -21.44 2.41 7.19
N ILE A 19 -20.39 2.48 6.36
CA ILE A 19 -20.31 1.82 5.06
C ILE A 19 -19.10 0.90 5.11
N VAL A 20 -19.28 -0.37 4.75
CA VAL A 20 -18.19 -1.33 4.55
C VAL A 20 -18.11 -1.64 3.07
N CYS A 21 -16.93 -1.48 2.47
CA CYS A 21 -16.71 -1.78 1.06
C CYS A 21 -15.37 -2.51 0.86
N ARG A 22 -15.26 -3.23 -0.26
CA ARG A 22 -14.02 -3.86 -0.72
C ARG A 22 -13.45 -3.06 -1.88
N THR A 23 -12.21 -2.62 -1.76
CA THR A 23 -11.51 -1.89 -2.81
C THR A 23 -11.32 -2.74 -4.06
N GLY A 24 -11.42 -2.11 -5.23
CA GLY A 24 -11.05 -2.71 -6.49
C GLY A 24 -9.54 -2.70 -6.71
N PRO A 25 -9.01 -3.49 -7.67
CA PRO A 25 -7.60 -3.44 -8.01
C PRO A 25 -7.26 -2.11 -8.68
N LEU A 26 -6.14 -1.49 -8.29
CA LEU A 26 -5.57 -0.35 -8.99
C LEU A 26 -4.48 -0.86 -9.95
N PRO A 27 -4.54 -0.54 -11.26
CA PRO A 27 -3.61 -1.08 -12.27
C PRO A 27 -2.24 -0.39 -12.28
N SER A 28 -2.07 0.72 -11.58
CA SER A 28 -0.84 1.52 -11.53
C SER A 28 -0.27 1.57 -10.11
N SER A 29 0.97 2.08 -10.03
CA SER A 29 1.80 2.32 -8.84
C SER A 29 1.06 2.78 -7.58
N SER A 30 1.72 2.64 -6.43
CA SER A 30 1.25 3.12 -5.14
C SER A 30 0.69 4.54 -5.24
N THR A 31 -0.52 4.75 -4.72
CA THR A 31 -1.24 6.02 -4.86
C THR A 31 -2.01 6.33 -3.58
N LYS A 32 -2.03 7.61 -3.22
CA LYS A 32 -2.79 8.13 -2.09
C LYS A 32 -3.94 8.99 -2.62
N SER A 33 -5.17 8.64 -2.27
CA SER A 33 -6.38 9.32 -2.75
C SER A 33 -7.38 9.51 -1.63
N LEU A 34 -8.20 10.56 -1.73
CA LEU A 34 -9.38 10.70 -0.90
C LEU A 34 -10.35 9.54 -1.14
N VAL A 35 -11.09 9.18 -0.09
CA VAL A 35 -12.24 8.27 -0.17
C VAL A 35 -13.46 9.10 -0.55
N GLU A 36 -14.04 8.82 -1.72
CA GLU A 36 -15.20 9.50 -2.26
C GLU A 36 -16.46 8.68 -1.98
N VAL A 37 -17.43 9.27 -1.27
CA VAL A 37 -18.69 8.59 -0.91
C VAL A 37 -19.86 9.38 -1.46
N TYR A 38 -20.75 8.70 -2.17
CA TYR A 38 -22.04 9.22 -2.59
C TYR A 38 -23.14 8.27 -2.11
N VAL A 39 -24.14 8.79 -1.39
CA VAL A 39 -25.31 8.02 -0.97
C VAL A 39 -26.52 8.55 -1.74
N ASP A 40 -27.25 7.64 -2.38
CA ASP A 40 -28.44 8.01 -3.15
C ASP A 40 -29.46 8.74 -2.26
N GLN A 41 -30.10 9.77 -2.81
CA GLN A 41 -31.04 10.67 -2.10
C GLN A 41 -30.45 11.50 -0.95
N ILE A 42 -29.18 11.32 -0.60
CA ILE A 42 -28.48 12.14 0.42
C ILE A 42 -27.47 13.07 -0.24
N GLY A 43 -26.60 12.54 -1.12
CA GLY A 43 -25.57 13.32 -1.83
C GLY A 43 -24.15 12.84 -1.56
N ASN A 44 -23.18 13.72 -1.81
CA ASN A 44 -21.74 13.47 -1.62
C ASN A 44 -21.33 13.76 -0.17
N ALA A 45 -20.49 12.89 0.40
CA ALA A 45 -19.82 13.16 1.66
C ALA A 45 -18.71 14.19 1.47
N ILE A 46 -18.54 15.07 2.45
CA ILE A 46 -17.40 16.00 2.51
C ILE A 46 -16.23 15.23 3.14
N ASN A 47 -15.10 15.17 2.42
CA ASN A 47 -13.87 14.57 2.91
C ASN A 47 -12.67 15.32 2.30
N GLU A 48 -11.91 16.02 3.14
CA GLU A 48 -10.71 16.78 2.73
C GLU A 48 -9.42 16.23 3.33
N GLU A 49 -9.51 15.35 4.33
CA GLU A 49 -8.37 14.96 5.18
C GLU A 49 -8.18 13.44 5.31
N HIS A 50 -9.17 12.62 4.92
CA HIS A 50 -9.09 11.17 5.07
C HIS A 50 -8.72 10.52 3.74
N PHE A 51 -7.49 10.04 3.68
CA PHE A 51 -6.92 9.39 2.51
C PHE A 51 -6.88 7.87 2.70
N PHE A 52 -7.01 7.17 1.58
CA PHE A 52 -6.65 5.76 1.45
C PHE A 52 -5.42 5.66 0.56
N GLU A 53 -4.49 4.79 0.93
CA GLU A 53 -3.27 4.54 0.18
C GLU A 53 -3.29 3.12 -0.37
N TYR A 54 -3.32 3.00 -1.70
CA TYR A 54 -2.98 1.75 -2.36
C TYR A 54 -1.47 1.61 -2.27
N ILE A 55 -1.00 0.58 -1.59
CA ILE A 55 0.42 0.36 -1.32
C ILE A 55 0.77 -1.12 -1.48
N ASP A 56 2.00 -1.38 -1.94
CA ASP A 56 2.52 -2.72 -2.13
C ASP A 56 3.06 -3.28 -0.81
N LEU A 57 2.57 -4.44 -0.38
CA LEU A 57 3.05 -5.11 0.84
C LEU A 57 4.35 -5.88 0.55
N TRP A 58 5.37 -5.75 1.38
CA TRP A 58 6.62 -6.51 1.23
C TRP A 58 6.34 -8.03 1.21
N SER A 59 5.41 -8.50 2.04
CA SER A 59 5.01 -9.91 2.10
C SER A 59 4.32 -10.44 0.83
N SER A 60 3.87 -9.54 -0.06
CA SER A 60 3.15 -9.90 -1.28
C SER A 60 4.13 -10.19 -2.43
N LYS A 61 4.02 -11.38 -3.03
CA LYS A 61 4.77 -11.71 -4.25
C LYS A 61 4.52 -10.73 -5.40
N TYR A 62 3.38 -10.04 -5.43
CA TYR A 62 3.04 -9.12 -6.50
C TYR A 62 3.91 -7.85 -6.48
N THR A 63 4.39 -7.45 -5.29
CA THR A 63 5.40 -6.41 -5.11
C THR A 63 6.71 -6.74 -5.85
N TRP A 64 7.00 -8.03 -5.95
CA TRP A 64 8.22 -8.57 -6.56
C TRP A 64 7.97 -9.15 -7.95
N GLY A 65 6.99 -8.62 -8.69
CA GLY A 65 6.69 -9.06 -10.06
C GLY A 65 6.13 -10.48 -10.15
N GLY A 66 5.57 -11.00 -9.05
CA GLY A 66 5.05 -12.37 -8.94
C GLY A 66 6.11 -13.42 -8.60
N MET A 67 7.36 -13.02 -8.33
CA MET A 67 8.46 -13.88 -7.91
C MET A 67 8.42 -14.15 -6.39
N GLU A 68 9.31 -15.03 -5.94
CA GLU A 68 9.56 -15.23 -4.51
C GLU A 68 10.05 -13.93 -3.86
N LEU A 69 9.81 -13.82 -2.54
CA LEU A 69 10.25 -12.68 -1.76
C LEU A 69 11.79 -12.61 -1.71
N PRO A 70 12.38 -11.42 -1.52
CA PRO A 70 13.82 -11.26 -1.39
C PRO A 70 14.42 -12.18 -0.31
N GLY A 71 15.41 -12.96 -0.71
CA GLY A 71 16.09 -13.96 0.11
C GLY A 71 17.42 -13.46 0.70
N GLU A 72 18.09 -14.35 1.44
CA GLU A 72 19.39 -14.07 2.03
C GLU A 72 20.41 -13.68 0.96
N GLY A 73 21.12 -12.56 1.18
CA GLY A 73 22.12 -12.05 0.24
C GLY A 73 21.56 -11.33 -1.00
N ASP A 74 20.24 -11.16 -1.12
CA ASP A 74 19.66 -10.41 -2.23
C ASP A 74 19.80 -8.89 -2.03
N VAL A 75 19.83 -8.15 -3.15
CA VAL A 75 19.74 -6.70 -3.17
C VAL A 75 18.35 -6.29 -3.61
N VAL A 76 17.66 -5.52 -2.77
CA VAL A 76 16.33 -4.98 -3.06
C VAL A 76 16.44 -3.56 -3.56
N VAL A 77 15.69 -3.22 -4.62
CA VAL A 77 15.62 -1.86 -5.16
C VAL A 77 14.18 -1.37 -5.07
N ILE A 78 13.98 -0.24 -4.40
CA ILE A 78 12.70 0.46 -4.29
C ILE A 78 12.81 1.71 -5.15
N SER A 79 12.12 1.72 -6.27
CA SER A 79 12.26 2.75 -7.31
C SER A 79 11.28 3.91 -7.13
N GLU A 80 11.46 4.97 -7.90
CA GLU A 80 10.54 6.10 -7.95
C GLU A 80 9.11 5.62 -8.25
N ASN A 81 8.13 6.27 -7.62
CA ASN A 81 6.71 5.91 -7.65
C ASN A 81 6.39 4.54 -7.02
N GLN A 82 7.34 3.88 -6.36
CA GLN A 82 7.07 2.70 -5.55
C GLN A 82 7.09 3.07 -4.07
N ALA A 83 5.97 2.81 -3.40
CA ALA A 83 5.91 2.77 -1.94
C ALA A 83 5.67 1.32 -1.52
N VAL A 84 6.60 0.76 -0.75
CA VAL A 84 6.51 -0.59 -0.19
C VAL A 84 6.24 -0.49 1.30
N TYR A 85 5.16 -1.12 1.75
CA TYR A 85 4.82 -1.27 3.15
C TYR A 85 5.48 -2.55 3.69
N PHE A 86 6.38 -2.38 4.64
CA PHE A 86 7.18 -3.43 5.25
C PHE A 86 6.45 -4.04 6.44
N ASP A 87 5.73 -5.12 6.16
CA ASP A 87 4.80 -5.83 7.04
C ASP A 87 5.32 -7.19 7.54
N THR A 88 6.63 -7.42 7.48
CA THR A 88 7.21 -8.73 7.77
C THR A 88 8.65 -8.65 8.27
N HIS A 89 9.32 -9.80 8.37
CA HIS A 89 10.75 -9.89 8.66
C HIS A 89 11.50 -10.40 7.44
N THR A 90 12.76 -9.96 7.27
CA THR A 90 13.61 -10.45 6.18
C THR A 90 14.70 -11.38 6.72
N PRO A 91 15.19 -12.33 5.89
CA PRO A 91 16.55 -12.84 6.09
C PRO A 91 17.57 -11.69 5.99
N ILE A 92 18.85 -11.98 6.23
CA ILE A 92 19.91 -10.97 6.08
C ILE A 92 20.12 -10.70 4.59
N LEU A 93 19.54 -9.60 4.10
CA LEU A 93 19.71 -9.13 2.73
C LEU A 93 21.13 -8.58 2.55
N LYS A 94 21.62 -8.58 1.30
CA LYS A 94 22.87 -7.89 1.00
C LYS A 94 22.70 -6.38 1.14
N GLY A 95 21.60 -5.83 0.63
CA GLY A 95 21.29 -4.43 0.86
C GLY A 95 19.96 -3.97 0.30
N VAL A 96 19.52 -2.78 0.72
CA VAL A 96 18.31 -2.12 0.24
C VAL A 96 18.70 -0.79 -0.40
N LEU A 97 18.34 -0.59 -1.67
CA LEU A 97 18.53 0.63 -2.42
C LEU A 97 17.20 1.34 -2.58
N ILE A 98 17.05 2.50 -1.96
CA ILE A 98 15.86 3.36 -2.11
C ILE A 98 16.23 4.49 -3.06
N ILE A 99 15.64 4.48 -4.25
CA ILE A 99 15.96 5.39 -5.35
C ILE A 99 14.70 6.17 -5.70
N GLY A 100 14.47 7.29 -5.03
CA GLY A 100 13.24 8.09 -5.19
C GLY A 100 11.93 7.42 -4.75
N GLY A 101 11.98 6.20 -4.22
CA GLY A 101 10.83 5.47 -3.66
C GLY A 101 10.68 5.62 -2.15
N ALA A 102 9.78 4.83 -1.56
CA ALA A 102 9.52 4.82 -0.12
C ALA A 102 9.46 3.38 0.43
N LEU A 103 10.11 3.18 1.57
CA LEU A 103 9.95 1.99 2.41
C LEU A 103 9.31 2.41 3.73
N ILE A 104 8.09 1.95 3.98
CA ILE A 104 7.28 2.34 5.13
C ILE A 104 7.19 1.15 6.08
N PHE A 105 7.59 1.31 7.34
CA PHE A 105 7.55 0.22 8.31
C PHE A 105 6.17 0.09 8.93
N ASP A 106 5.72 -1.16 9.13
CA ASP A 106 4.48 -1.44 9.82
C ASP A 106 4.50 -0.91 11.26
N ASP A 107 3.47 -0.15 11.63
CA ASP A 107 3.31 0.47 12.94
C ASP A 107 2.36 -0.29 13.86
N MET A 108 1.75 -1.39 13.37
CA MET A 108 0.82 -2.22 14.14
C MET A 108 1.46 -3.46 14.76
N GLN A 109 2.66 -3.84 14.33
CA GLN A 109 3.39 -5.01 14.83
C GLN A 109 4.91 -4.80 14.76
N ASP A 110 5.66 -5.63 15.48
CA ASP A 110 7.11 -5.65 15.38
C ASP A 110 7.55 -6.22 14.02
N VAL A 111 8.38 -5.48 13.31
CA VAL A 111 8.98 -5.87 12.03
C VAL A 111 10.50 -5.72 12.09
N HIS A 112 11.23 -6.54 11.32
CA HIS A 112 12.69 -6.58 11.39
C HIS A 112 13.30 -6.67 10.00
N LEU A 113 13.78 -5.52 9.51
CA LEU A 113 14.56 -5.45 8.29
C LEU A 113 16.03 -5.76 8.61
N GLN A 114 16.53 -6.85 8.07
CA GLN A 114 17.92 -7.29 8.23
C GLN A 114 18.66 -7.12 6.91
N CYS A 115 19.69 -6.28 6.89
CA CYS A 115 20.54 -6.11 5.72
C CYS A 115 21.94 -5.62 6.12
N GLU A 116 22.94 -5.82 5.25
CA GLU A 116 24.28 -5.28 5.51
C GLU A 116 24.36 -3.77 5.31
N TYR A 117 23.62 -3.22 4.33
CA TYR A 117 23.58 -1.79 4.07
C TYR A 117 22.24 -1.32 3.50
N ILE A 118 21.93 -0.05 3.77
CA ILE A 118 20.83 0.69 3.14
C ILE A 118 21.43 1.93 2.49
N ILE A 119 21.09 2.17 1.22
CA ILE A 119 21.48 3.38 0.49
C ILE A 119 20.20 4.08 0.04
N ILE A 120 20.12 5.38 0.31
CA ILE A 120 19.01 6.25 -0.06
C ILE A 120 19.53 7.31 -1.02
N MET A 121 18.91 7.43 -2.19
CA MET A 121 19.29 8.34 -3.28
C MET A 121 18.10 9.16 -3.76
#